data_AF-A0AAJ5WK32-F1
#
_entry.id   AF-A0AAJ5WK32-F1
#
_cell.length_a   1.000
_cell.length_b   1.000
_cell.length_c   1.000
_cell.angle_alpha   90.00
_cell.angle_beta   90.00
_cell.angle_gamma   90.00
#
_symmetry.space_group_name_H-M   'P 1'
#
loop_
_entity.id
_entity.type
_entity.pdbx_description
1 polymer ?
#
loop_
_entity_poly.entity_id
_entity_poly.type
_entity_poly.pdbx_seq_one_letter_code
_entity_poly.pdbx_strand_id
1 'polypeptide(L)'
;MPARLLLFCALLMASAPSLAVTLYRTTDDFGVASYSDRPGPGGKPLVLLDTMVETLDGQVLLNAKTFDGGVSFSAHNQLLVPVEVELRLDNLVNAQGGDAPRIVRRLLPPRTTQMLSVLRGRPGLLLNYRSTLLQAMGDPGKRPQGFRYAFPWVGGPFRVTQGPNGRVSHFGPKGRYAMDIAMPEGTTIIAAREGVVVKTENSQSGRAPNPSGNFVRILHPDGTMGVYLHLMRGSVVVKEGQRVRQGEILAQSGNTGNSTGPHLHFVVQRNVGLALESIPYRFDRPISGLPDFTAGNP
;
A
#
# COMPACT_ATOMS: atom_id res chain seq x y z
N MET A 1 25.87 -42.65 35.27
CA MET A 1 24.81 -41.99 34.47
C MET A 1 24.20 -40.87 35.31
N PRO A 2 23.89 -39.69 34.76
CA PRO A 2 24.80 -38.67 34.25
C PRO A 2 24.85 -37.41 35.14
N ALA A 3 25.94 -36.64 35.00
CA ALA A 3 26.09 -35.29 35.52
C ALA A 3 25.26 -34.29 34.70
N ARG A 4 24.48 -33.42 35.35
CA ARG A 4 23.88 -32.21 34.77
C ARG A 4 23.63 -31.16 35.85
N LEU A 5 24.51 -30.17 35.95
CA LEU A 5 24.12 -28.78 36.20
C LEU A 5 25.32 -27.87 35.90
N LEU A 6 25.37 -27.33 34.69
CA LEU A 6 26.31 -26.28 34.30
C LEU A 6 25.52 -25.07 33.82
N LEU A 7 25.85 -23.94 34.45
CA LEU A 7 25.82 -22.56 33.98
C LEU A 7 24.53 -22.07 33.27
N PHE A 8 23.71 -21.37 34.05
CA PHE A 8 22.94 -20.23 33.55
C PHE A 8 23.88 -19.01 33.50
N CYS A 9 24.60 -18.84 32.38
CA CYS A 9 25.29 -17.59 32.09
C CYS A 9 24.53 -16.81 31.02
N ALA A 10 24.22 -15.57 31.38
CA ALA A 10 23.53 -14.58 30.60
C ALA A 10 24.05 -14.45 29.16
N LEU A 11 23.15 -14.61 28.19
CA LEU A 11 23.30 -14.08 26.84
C LEU A 11 22.36 -12.87 26.70
N LEU A 12 22.83 -11.74 27.24
CA LEU A 12 22.44 -10.42 26.77
C LEU A 12 23.02 -10.26 25.35
N MET A 13 22.31 -10.76 24.35
CA MET A 13 22.60 -10.43 22.95
C MET A 13 22.10 -9.01 22.72
N ALA A 14 23.04 -8.08 22.69
CA ALA A 14 22.83 -6.74 22.20
C ALA A 14 22.18 -6.81 20.81
N SER A 15 20.95 -6.30 20.70
CA SER A 15 20.32 -6.03 19.41
C SER A 15 21.16 -4.96 18.71
N ALA A 16 22.02 -5.36 17.78
CA ALA A 16 22.72 -4.41 16.93
C ALA A 16 21.66 -3.63 16.13
N PRO A 17 21.69 -2.29 16.13
CA PRO A 17 20.80 -1.51 15.30
C PRO A 17 21.08 -1.87 13.83
N SER A 18 20.05 -2.27 13.09
CA SER A 18 20.15 -2.46 11.64
C SER A 18 20.56 -1.14 11.01
N LEU A 19 21.81 -1.03 10.57
CA LEU A 19 22.29 0.14 9.85
C LEU A 19 21.70 0.10 8.45
N ALA A 20 20.88 1.10 8.12
CA ALA A 20 20.50 1.39 6.75
C ALA A 20 21.76 1.57 5.90
N VAL A 21 21.82 0.94 4.72
CA VAL A 21 22.96 1.09 3.81
C VAL A 21 22.89 2.49 3.20
N THR A 22 23.90 3.31 3.48
CA THR A 22 24.03 4.65 2.89
C THR A 22 24.37 4.53 1.41
N LEU A 23 23.47 4.99 0.55
CA LEU A 23 23.76 5.19 -0.87
C LEU A 23 24.52 6.48 -1.08
N TYR A 24 25.38 6.51 -2.09
CA TYR A 24 26.05 7.70 -2.58
C TYR A 24 25.61 7.96 -4.00
N ARG A 25 25.16 9.19 -4.27
CA ARG A 25 24.89 9.67 -5.63
C ARG A 25 26.12 10.41 -6.15
N THR A 26 26.67 9.97 -7.27
CA THR A 26 27.62 10.73 -8.08
C THR A 26 26.92 11.24 -9.33
N THR A 27 27.46 12.29 -9.93
CA THR A 27 27.00 12.78 -11.24
C THR A 27 28.27 13.02 -12.04
N ASP A 28 28.36 12.41 -13.22
CA ASP A 28 29.51 12.62 -14.10
C ASP A 28 29.43 13.99 -14.80
N ASP A 29 30.49 14.33 -15.52
CA ASP A 29 30.62 15.62 -16.22
C ASP A 29 29.59 15.80 -17.35
N PHE A 30 28.89 14.73 -17.74
CA PHE A 30 27.79 14.74 -18.71
C PHE A 30 26.42 14.86 -18.04
N GLY A 31 26.35 15.00 -16.72
CA GLY A 31 25.12 15.12 -15.96
C GLY A 31 24.44 13.79 -15.64
N VAL A 32 25.08 12.66 -15.93
CA VAL A 32 24.52 11.33 -15.68
C VAL A 32 24.71 10.94 -14.21
N ALA A 33 23.61 10.66 -13.52
CA ALA A 33 23.64 10.25 -12.13
C ALA A 33 23.98 8.76 -11.99
N SER A 34 24.94 8.44 -11.12
CA SER A 34 25.30 7.06 -10.73
C SER A 34 25.12 6.87 -9.23
N TYR A 35 24.82 5.64 -8.81
CA TYR A 35 24.47 5.30 -7.42
C TYR A 35 25.34 4.16 -6.93
N SER A 36 25.91 4.29 -5.73
CA SER A 36 26.86 3.34 -5.15
C SER A 36 26.61 3.16 -3.66
N ASP A 37 26.81 1.96 -3.12
CA ASP A 37 26.85 1.70 -1.68
C ASP A 37 28.20 2.08 -1.04
N ARG A 38 29.17 2.47 -1.87
CA ARG A 38 30.50 2.92 -1.46
C ARG A 38 30.67 4.41 -1.75
N PRO A 39 31.27 5.17 -0.83
CA PRO A 39 31.63 6.54 -1.10
C PRO A 39 32.59 6.62 -2.28
N GLY A 40 32.28 7.49 -3.24
CA GLY A 40 33.15 7.85 -4.37
C GLY A 40 33.47 9.34 -4.34
N PRO A 41 34.47 9.82 -5.12
CA PRO A 41 34.78 11.24 -5.24
C PRO A 41 33.53 12.03 -5.64
N GLY A 42 33.16 13.04 -4.83
CA GLY A 42 31.96 13.86 -5.05
C GLY A 42 30.62 13.17 -4.69
N GLY A 43 30.65 11.93 -4.18
CA GLY A 43 29.46 11.18 -3.79
C GLY A 43 28.77 11.77 -2.57
N LYS A 44 27.51 12.18 -2.71
CA LYS A 44 26.70 12.67 -1.58
C LYS A 44 25.83 11.54 -1.03
N PRO A 45 25.77 11.37 0.31
CA PRO A 45 24.88 10.38 0.90
C PRO A 45 23.44 10.71 0.55
N LEU A 46 22.72 9.68 0.12
CA LEU A 46 21.34 9.74 -0.30
C LEU A 46 20.49 8.96 0.71
N VAL A 47 19.57 9.68 1.36
CA VAL A 47 18.57 9.11 2.26
C VAL A 47 17.22 9.14 1.55
N LEU A 48 16.65 7.99 1.25
CA LEU A 48 15.30 7.86 0.69
C LEU A 48 14.28 8.19 1.78
N LEU A 49 13.29 9.02 1.44
CA LEU A 49 12.32 9.57 2.37
C LEU A 49 10.98 9.67 1.68
N ASP A 50 10.06 8.79 2.08
CA ASP A 50 8.80 8.63 1.38
C ASP A 50 7.66 8.47 2.38
N THR A 51 6.57 9.19 2.11
CA THR A 51 5.37 9.20 2.93
C THR A 51 4.25 8.65 2.06
N MET A 52 3.80 7.43 2.32
CA MET A 52 2.73 6.84 1.52
C MET A 52 1.38 7.49 1.84
N VAL A 53 0.83 8.24 0.87
CA VAL A 53 -0.49 8.85 0.97
C VAL A 53 -1.29 8.48 -0.27
N GLU A 54 -2.18 7.50 -0.13
CA GLU A 54 -3.21 7.21 -1.11
C GLU A 54 -4.57 7.70 -0.59
N THR A 55 -5.26 8.48 -1.43
CA THR A 55 -6.67 8.83 -1.26
C THR A 55 -7.51 8.04 -2.27
N LEU A 56 -8.62 7.47 -1.80
CA LEU A 56 -9.62 6.77 -2.64
C LEU A 56 -10.79 7.71 -3.00
N ASP A 57 -10.56 9.01 -2.87
CA ASP A 57 -11.61 10.02 -2.83
C ASP A 57 -12.33 10.11 -4.18
N GLY A 58 -13.67 10.16 -4.13
CA GLY A 58 -14.53 10.32 -5.30
C GLY A 58 -14.84 9.05 -6.10
N GLN A 59 -14.35 7.88 -5.72
CA GLN A 59 -14.56 6.63 -6.49
C GLN A 59 -15.60 5.68 -5.88
N VAL A 60 -16.06 5.99 -4.67
CA VAL A 60 -17.11 5.25 -3.97
C VAL A 60 -18.11 6.30 -3.49
N LEU A 61 -19.31 6.25 -4.05
CA LEU A 61 -20.28 7.34 -3.97
C LEU A 61 -21.46 6.94 -3.08
N LEU A 62 -21.69 7.68 -1.99
CA LEU A 62 -22.92 7.58 -1.22
C LEU A 62 -24.04 8.34 -1.93
N ASN A 63 -25.15 7.66 -2.20
CA ASN A 63 -26.38 8.27 -2.70
C ASN A 63 -27.48 8.16 -1.64
N ALA A 64 -27.95 9.31 -1.17
CA ALA A 64 -29.07 9.44 -0.25
C ALA A 64 -30.31 9.96 -1.00
N LYS A 65 -31.30 9.09 -1.22
CA LYS A 65 -32.54 9.43 -1.92
C LYS A 65 -33.69 9.56 -0.92
N THR A 66 -34.23 10.76 -0.79
CA THR A 66 -35.41 11.06 0.02
C THR A 66 -36.68 10.47 -0.60
N PHE A 67 -37.60 10.06 0.26
CA PHE A 67 -38.95 9.65 -0.11
C PHE A 67 -39.92 10.07 1.00
N ASP A 68 -41.22 9.88 0.79
CA ASP A 68 -42.21 10.26 1.80
C ASP A 68 -41.98 9.51 3.13
N GLY A 69 -41.71 10.28 4.19
CA GLY A 69 -41.41 9.76 5.52
C GLY A 69 -40.02 9.13 5.70
N GLY A 70 -39.05 9.30 4.79
CA GLY A 70 -37.72 8.73 5.00
C GLY A 70 -36.65 9.00 3.95
N VAL A 71 -35.52 8.31 4.10
CA VAL A 71 -34.34 8.37 3.22
C VAL A 71 -33.79 6.97 2.99
N SER A 72 -33.46 6.66 1.75
CA SER A 72 -32.75 5.44 1.36
C SER A 72 -31.29 5.77 1.04
N PHE A 73 -30.37 4.95 1.55
CA PHE A 73 -28.94 5.12 1.36
C PHE A 73 -28.40 3.96 0.54
N SER A 74 -27.79 4.26 -0.59
CA SER A 74 -27.08 3.30 -1.42
C SER A 74 -25.65 3.78 -1.64
N ALA A 75 -24.72 2.85 -1.86
CA ALA A 75 -23.36 3.18 -2.24
C ALA A 75 -23.01 2.55 -3.57
N HIS A 76 -22.37 3.34 -4.44
CA HIS A 76 -21.88 2.90 -5.75
C HIS A 76 -20.36 2.79 -5.71
N ASN A 77 -19.84 1.60 -6.00
CA ASN A 77 -18.41 1.33 -6.13
C ASN A 77 -17.98 1.47 -7.60
N GLN A 78 -17.24 2.52 -7.94
CA GLN A 78 -16.70 2.71 -9.29
C GLN A 78 -15.38 1.93 -9.51
N LEU A 79 -14.78 1.38 -8.46
CA LEU A 79 -13.53 0.67 -8.58
C LEU A 79 -13.73 -0.70 -9.25
N LEU A 80 -12.65 -1.21 -9.84
CA LEU A 80 -12.57 -2.57 -10.40
C LEU A 80 -12.23 -3.63 -9.34
N VAL A 81 -12.38 -3.26 -8.07
CA VAL A 81 -12.10 -4.10 -6.90
C VAL A 81 -13.22 -4.04 -5.88
N PRO A 82 -13.36 -5.09 -5.04
CA PRO A 82 -14.20 -5.01 -3.87
C PRO A 82 -13.78 -3.84 -2.98
N VAL A 83 -14.76 -3.19 -2.35
CA VAL A 83 -14.54 -2.12 -1.38
C VAL A 83 -15.37 -2.41 -0.15
N GLU A 84 -14.74 -2.44 1.01
CA GLU A 84 -15.45 -2.42 2.29
C GLU A 84 -15.94 -1.00 2.55
N VAL A 85 -17.22 -0.86 2.88
CA VAL A 85 -17.82 0.41 3.27
C VAL A 85 -18.51 0.30 4.62
N GLU A 86 -18.52 1.40 5.35
CA GLU A 86 -19.31 1.58 6.56
C GLU A 86 -20.12 2.88 6.47
N LEU A 87 -21.45 2.75 6.41
CA LEU A 87 -22.36 3.86 6.58
C LEU A 87 -22.65 4.04 8.07
N ARG A 88 -22.34 5.23 8.59
CA ARG A 88 -22.77 5.68 9.91
C ARG A 88 -23.92 6.67 9.78
N LEU A 89 -25.00 6.42 10.51
CA LEU A 89 -26.12 7.32 10.68
C LEU A 89 -26.14 7.78 12.14
N ASP A 90 -25.67 9.00 12.36
CA ASP A 90 -25.53 9.64 13.66
C ASP A 90 -26.58 10.76 13.83
N ASN A 91 -26.66 11.34 15.03
CA ASN A 91 -27.58 12.44 15.36
C ASN A 91 -29.03 12.16 14.94
N LEU A 92 -29.46 10.91 15.10
CA LEU A 92 -30.80 10.48 14.73
C LEU A 92 -31.81 11.12 15.67
N VAL A 93 -32.82 11.79 15.13
CA VAL A 93 -33.93 12.35 15.89
C VAL A 93 -35.22 12.01 15.16
N ASN A 94 -36.20 11.52 15.92
CA ASN A 94 -37.51 11.07 15.40
C ASN A 94 -37.39 9.89 14.42
N ALA A 95 -36.38 9.05 14.56
CA ALA A 95 -36.25 7.86 13.71
C ALA A 95 -37.16 6.73 14.22
N GLN A 96 -37.77 6.00 13.28
CA GLN A 96 -38.46 4.75 13.59
C GLN A 96 -37.44 3.70 14.01
N GLY A 97 -37.68 3.01 15.12
CA GLY A 97 -36.72 2.07 15.72
C GLY A 97 -35.71 2.74 16.66
N GLY A 98 -35.90 4.02 16.99
CA GLY A 98 -35.10 4.74 17.99
C GLY A 98 -33.98 5.60 17.41
N ASP A 99 -33.49 6.48 18.27
CA ASP A 99 -32.57 7.58 17.95
C ASP A 99 -31.09 7.23 18.24
N ALA A 100 -30.82 5.97 18.58
CA ALA A 100 -29.46 5.46 18.74
C ALA A 100 -28.73 5.39 17.38
N PRO A 101 -27.42 5.69 17.30
CA PRO A 101 -26.64 5.61 16.07
C PRO A 101 -26.74 4.25 15.38
N ARG A 102 -26.71 4.26 14.04
CA ARG A 102 -26.78 3.03 13.23
C ARG A 102 -25.55 2.91 12.36
N ILE A 103 -24.96 1.73 12.39
CA ILE A 103 -23.76 1.40 11.61
C ILE A 103 -24.10 0.25 10.68
N VAL A 104 -23.84 0.41 9.39
CA VAL A 104 -23.99 -0.64 8.39
C VAL A 104 -22.66 -0.84 7.67
N ARG A 105 -22.08 -2.03 7.84
CA ARG A 105 -20.92 -2.48 7.07
C ARG A 105 -21.33 -3.38 5.91
N ARG A 106 -20.74 -3.17 4.74
CA ARG A 106 -20.94 -3.99 3.54
C ARG A 106 -19.64 -4.09 2.74
N LEU A 107 -19.48 -5.22 2.04
CA LEU A 107 -18.50 -5.35 0.98
C LEU A 107 -19.21 -5.09 -0.35
N LEU A 108 -18.84 -4.04 -1.05
CA LEU A 108 -19.36 -3.70 -2.36
C LEU A 108 -18.53 -4.40 -3.44
N PRO A 109 -19.13 -5.28 -4.26
CA PRO A 109 -18.44 -5.83 -5.43
C PRO A 109 -18.01 -4.73 -6.42
N PRO A 110 -17.02 -5.01 -7.29
CA PRO A 110 -16.58 -4.07 -8.33
C PRO A 110 -17.74 -3.57 -9.19
N ARG A 111 -17.78 -2.28 -9.51
CA ARG A 111 -18.77 -1.67 -10.45
C ARG A 111 -20.24 -1.90 -10.06
N THR A 112 -20.55 -2.05 -8.78
CA THR A 112 -21.92 -2.27 -8.30
C THR A 112 -22.46 -1.13 -7.48
N THR A 113 -23.79 -1.00 -7.44
CA THR A 113 -24.52 -0.20 -6.47
C THR A 113 -25.26 -1.13 -5.52
N GLN A 114 -25.14 -0.89 -4.22
CA GLN A 114 -25.91 -1.65 -3.22
C GLN A 114 -26.66 -0.71 -2.28
N MET A 115 -27.87 -1.11 -1.92
CA MET A 115 -28.62 -0.49 -0.83
C MET A 115 -27.93 -0.82 0.50
N LEU A 116 -27.60 0.20 1.27
CA LEU A 116 -26.99 0.06 2.59
C LEU A 116 -28.06 0.11 3.68
N SER A 117 -28.95 1.09 3.65
CA SER A 117 -29.93 1.29 4.71
C SER A 117 -31.16 2.07 4.22
N VAL A 118 -32.27 1.90 4.94
CA VAL A 118 -33.46 2.74 4.81
C VAL A 118 -33.77 3.31 6.18
N LEU A 119 -33.78 4.63 6.29
CA LEU A 119 -34.11 5.36 7.51
C LEU A 119 -35.51 5.96 7.35
N ARG A 120 -36.42 5.65 8.27
CA ARG A 120 -37.78 6.19 8.30
C ARG A 120 -37.98 7.09 9.50
N GLY A 121 -38.72 8.18 9.32
CA GLY A 121 -39.15 9.08 10.39
C GLY A 121 -40.44 8.61 11.05
N ARG A 122 -40.63 8.97 12.32
CA ARG A 122 -41.92 8.80 12.99
C ARG A 122 -42.97 9.67 12.30
N PRO A 123 -44.22 9.20 12.15
CA PRO A 123 -45.27 9.98 11.48
C PRO A 123 -45.46 11.36 12.11
N GLY A 124 -45.58 12.40 11.27
CA GLY A 124 -45.82 13.78 11.72
C GLY A 124 -44.61 14.49 12.34
N LEU A 125 -43.44 13.86 12.40
CA LEU A 125 -42.22 14.44 12.97
C LEU A 125 -41.12 14.55 11.92
N LEU A 126 -40.34 15.64 11.98
CA LEU A 126 -39.18 15.83 11.11
C LEU A 126 -38.05 14.89 11.52
N LEU A 127 -37.59 14.06 10.58
CA LEU A 127 -36.44 13.19 10.74
C LEU A 127 -35.14 14.02 10.60
N ASN A 128 -34.28 13.98 11.62
CA ASN A 128 -32.93 14.53 11.55
C ASN A 128 -31.88 13.41 11.60
N TYR A 129 -30.78 13.57 10.88
CA TYR A 129 -29.66 12.64 10.84
C TYR A 129 -28.39 13.28 10.28
N ARG A 130 -27.24 12.68 10.57
CA ARG A 130 -25.96 12.89 9.88
C ARG A 130 -25.50 11.57 9.28
N SER A 131 -25.14 11.57 8.00
CA SER A 131 -24.57 10.39 7.34
C SER A 131 -23.08 10.55 7.08
N THR A 132 -22.28 9.54 7.41
CA THR A 132 -20.86 9.45 7.07
C THR A 132 -20.60 8.12 6.37
N LEU A 133 -19.81 8.13 5.28
CA LEU A 133 -19.34 6.91 4.62
C LEU A 133 -17.83 6.76 4.84
N LEU A 134 -17.43 5.66 5.46
CA LEU A 134 -16.04 5.21 5.52
C LEU A 134 -15.82 4.10 4.50
N GLN A 135 -14.60 3.97 3.99
CA GLN A 135 -14.28 3.01 2.94
C GLN A 135 -12.83 2.55 2.95
N ALA A 136 -12.61 1.30 2.54
CA ALA A 136 -11.29 0.76 2.23
C ALA A 136 -11.32 -0.20 1.06
N MET A 137 -10.29 -0.14 0.22
CA MET A 137 -10.11 -1.05 -0.90
C MET A 137 -9.84 -2.48 -0.41
N GLY A 138 -10.45 -3.47 -1.05
CA GLY A 138 -10.24 -4.88 -0.78
C GLY A 138 -11.24 -5.48 0.21
N ASP A 139 -11.27 -6.80 0.26
CA ASP A 139 -12.12 -7.59 1.14
C ASP A 139 -11.37 -7.88 2.46
N PRO A 140 -11.83 -7.36 3.62
CA PRO A 140 -11.19 -7.58 4.92
C PRO A 140 -11.34 -9.04 5.42
N GLY A 141 -12.27 -9.80 4.85
CA GLY A 141 -12.48 -11.22 5.17
C GLY A 141 -11.45 -12.14 4.51
N LYS A 142 -10.69 -11.63 3.53
CA LYS A 142 -9.61 -12.39 2.88
C LYS A 142 -8.40 -12.51 3.81
N ARG A 143 -7.82 -13.71 3.83
CA ARG A 143 -6.64 -14.01 4.63
C ARG A 143 -5.42 -14.10 3.71
N PRO A 144 -4.34 -13.34 3.98
CA PRO A 144 -3.09 -13.47 3.25
C PRO A 144 -2.61 -14.91 3.27
N GLN A 145 -2.20 -15.41 2.11
CA GLN A 145 -1.51 -16.68 2.00
C GLN A 145 -0.02 -16.41 2.03
N GLY A 146 0.76 -17.33 2.62
CA GLY A 146 2.21 -17.25 2.56
C GLY A 146 2.65 -17.35 1.10
N PHE A 147 3.12 -16.24 0.53
CA PHE A 147 3.59 -16.17 -0.85
C PHE A 147 5.02 -15.66 -0.89
N ARG A 148 5.83 -16.25 -1.78
CA ARG A 148 7.18 -15.80 -2.07
C ARG A 148 7.17 -15.02 -3.38
N TYR A 149 7.32 -13.71 -3.27
CA TYR A 149 7.26 -12.77 -4.40
C TYR A 149 8.49 -12.91 -5.29
N ALA A 150 8.34 -12.88 -6.62
CA ALA A 150 9.51 -12.63 -7.47
C ALA A 150 10.07 -11.24 -7.21
N PHE A 151 11.33 -11.02 -7.58
CA PHE A 151 11.85 -9.67 -7.65
C PHE A 151 11.02 -8.83 -8.62
N PRO A 152 10.49 -7.67 -8.19
CA PRO A 152 9.65 -6.80 -9.03
C PRO A 152 10.43 -6.04 -10.12
N TRP A 153 11.62 -6.50 -10.51
CA TRP A 153 12.46 -5.85 -11.52
C TRP A 153 13.23 -6.88 -12.36
N VAL A 154 13.75 -6.42 -13.50
CA VAL A 154 14.67 -7.17 -14.36
C VAL A 154 16.03 -6.48 -14.41
N GLY A 155 17.11 -7.27 -14.32
CA GLY A 155 18.49 -6.77 -14.32
C GLY A 155 19.11 -6.71 -12.92
N GLY A 156 20.25 -6.01 -12.81
CA GLY A 156 21.00 -5.86 -11.57
C GLY A 156 22.48 -6.27 -11.71
N PRO A 157 23.22 -6.33 -10.58
CA PRO A 157 22.72 -6.38 -9.20
C PRO A 157 22.17 -5.04 -8.68
N PHE A 158 21.04 -5.10 -7.97
CA PHE A 158 20.48 -3.97 -7.23
C PHE A 158 20.46 -4.27 -5.73
N ARG A 159 20.34 -3.23 -4.91
CA ARG A 159 20.45 -3.33 -3.45
C ARG A 159 19.24 -2.72 -2.79
N VAL A 160 18.82 -3.33 -1.69
CA VAL A 160 17.84 -2.70 -0.79
C VAL A 160 18.57 -1.67 0.03
N THR A 161 18.03 -0.46 0.05
CA THR A 161 18.65 0.71 0.67
C THR A 161 17.85 1.18 1.87
N GLN A 162 16.56 0.81 1.89
CA GLN A 162 15.74 0.91 3.08
C GLN A 162 14.79 -0.29 3.17
N GLY A 163 14.65 -0.83 4.38
CA GLY A 163 13.76 -1.95 4.67
C GLY A 163 12.64 -1.57 5.62
N PRO A 164 11.91 -2.59 6.13
CA PRO A 164 10.85 -2.41 7.11
C PRO A 164 11.30 -1.71 8.39
N ASN A 165 10.37 -1.04 9.07
CA ASN A 165 10.59 -0.36 10.36
C ASN A 165 11.68 0.72 10.31
N GLY A 166 11.74 1.47 9.21
CA GLY A 166 12.66 2.60 9.07
C GLY A 166 12.38 3.70 10.09
N ARG A 167 13.41 4.50 10.41
CA ARG A 167 13.31 5.57 11.43
C ARG A 167 12.64 6.84 10.90
N VAL A 168 12.74 7.11 9.60
CA VAL A 168 12.27 8.36 8.97
C VAL A 168 11.17 8.13 7.93
N SER A 169 11.13 6.95 7.32
CA SER A 169 9.98 6.41 6.57
C SER A 169 9.83 4.93 6.93
N HIS A 170 8.84 4.22 6.38
CA HIS A 170 8.59 2.79 6.67
C HIS A 170 8.26 2.46 8.14
N PHE A 171 7.55 3.34 8.85
CA PHE A 171 7.04 3.06 10.21
C PHE A 171 5.51 3.08 10.32
N GLY A 172 4.84 3.81 9.42
CA GLY A 172 3.39 3.97 9.42
C GLY A 172 2.64 2.72 8.95
N PRO A 173 1.34 2.58 9.26
CA PRO A 173 0.57 1.36 8.96
C PRO A 173 0.65 0.92 7.50
N LYS A 174 0.58 1.86 6.55
CA LYS A 174 0.61 1.59 5.10
C LYS A 174 1.98 1.24 4.53
N GLY A 175 3.08 1.60 5.21
CA GLY A 175 4.45 1.47 4.66
C GLY A 175 5.43 0.74 5.55
N ARG A 176 5.03 0.27 6.74
CA ARG A 176 5.91 -0.36 7.73
C ARG A 176 6.79 -1.47 7.15
N TYR A 177 6.24 -2.26 6.23
CA TYR A 177 6.93 -3.38 5.60
C TYR A 177 7.39 -3.11 4.17
N ALA A 178 7.47 -1.84 3.76
CA ALA A 178 8.00 -1.49 2.46
C ALA A 178 9.51 -1.78 2.36
N MET A 179 9.97 -1.96 1.12
CA MET A 179 11.38 -2.05 0.78
C MET A 179 11.67 -1.11 -0.38
N ASP A 180 12.77 -0.37 -0.25
CA ASP A 180 13.28 0.50 -1.31
C ASP A 180 14.51 -0.14 -1.93
N ILE A 181 14.47 -0.29 -3.24
CA ILE A 181 15.51 -0.93 -4.04
C ILE A 181 16.11 0.11 -4.97
N ALA A 182 17.35 0.51 -4.69
CA ALA A 182 18.06 1.47 -5.52
C ALA A 182 18.35 0.88 -6.91
N MET A 183 17.96 1.62 -7.94
CA MET A 183 18.14 1.26 -9.33
C MET A 183 18.10 2.51 -10.21
N PRO A 184 18.80 2.52 -11.37
CA PRO A 184 18.69 3.62 -12.33
C PRO A 184 17.25 3.80 -12.80
N GLU A 185 16.85 5.04 -13.14
CA GLU A 185 15.59 5.28 -13.87
C GLU A 185 15.60 4.50 -15.19
N GLY A 186 14.44 4.01 -15.62
CA GLY A 186 14.32 3.18 -16.82
C GLY A 186 14.49 1.67 -16.58
N THR A 187 14.85 1.24 -15.36
CA THR A 187 14.93 -0.20 -15.02
C THR A 187 13.56 -0.83 -15.17
N THR A 188 13.47 -1.99 -15.84
CA THR A 188 12.19 -2.65 -16.11
C THR A 188 11.57 -3.18 -14.81
N ILE A 189 10.32 -2.80 -14.55
CA ILE A 189 9.53 -3.22 -13.39
C ILE A 189 8.48 -4.24 -13.84
N ILE A 190 8.41 -5.36 -13.14
CA ILE A 190 7.56 -6.50 -13.45
C ILE A 190 6.66 -6.86 -12.27
N ALA A 191 5.54 -7.52 -12.55
CA ALA A 191 4.66 -8.03 -11.51
C ALA A 191 5.37 -9.10 -10.67
N ALA A 192 5.58 -8.82 -9.39
CA ALA A 192 6.15 -9.74 -8.42
C ALA A 192 5.25 -10.96 -8.14
N ARG A 193 3.94 -10.82 -8.38
CA ARG A 193 2.92 -11.86 -8.24
C ARG A 193 1.75 -11.56 -9.17
N GLU A 194 1.10 -12.60 -9.68
CA GLU A 194 -0.08 -12.50 -10.54
C GLU A 194 -1.27 -11.82 -9.84
N GLY A 195 -2.13 -11.18 -10.63
CA GLY A 195 -3.30 -10.53 -10.08
C GLY A 195 -4.03 -9.67 -11.10
N VAL A 196 -4.83 -8.74 -10.58
CA VAL A 196 -5.53 -7.72 -11.37
C VAL A 196 -4.93 -6.37 -11.03
N VAL A 197 -4.65 -5.54 -12.02
CA VAL A 197 -4.25 -4.14 -11.81
C VAL A 197 -5.48 -3.35 -11.36
N VAL A 198 -5.39 -2.66 -10.24
CA VAL A 198 -6.56 -2.05 -9.58
C VAL A 198 -6.46 -0.55 -9.44
N LYS A 199 -5.25 -0.01 -9.59
CA LYS A 199 -4.98 1.41 -9.59
C LYS A 199 -3.68 1.69 -10.32
N THR A 200 -3.66 2.77 -11.08
CA THR A 200 -2.45 3.29 -11.73
C THR A 200 -2.40 4.81 -11.67
N GLU A 201 -1.20 5.37 -11.56
CA GLU A 201 -0.88 6.77 -11.87
C GLU A 201 0.33 6.78 -12.79
N ASN A 202 0.31 7.59 -13.85
CA ASN A 202 1.35 7.61 -14.89
C ASN A 202 1.67 9.02 -15.44
N SER A 203 0.97 10.04 -14.94
CA SER A 203 1.04 11.40 -15.44
C SER A 203 1.90 12.33 -14.60
N GLN A 204 2.30 11.90 -13.40
CA GLN A 204 3.02 12.72 -12.44
C GLN A 204 4.48 12.96 -12.87
N SER A 205 4.91 14.22 -12.83
CA SER A 205 6.30 14.64 -13.05
C SER A 205 6.96 15.11 -11.76
N GLY A 206 8.20 14.71 -11.52
CA GLY A 206 9.02 15.18 -10.39
C GLY A 206 8.31 15.05 -9.04
N ARG A 207 8.60 16.00 -8.14
CA ARG A 207 7.95 16.13 -6.83
C ARG A 207 6.62 16.88 -6.94
N ALA A 208 5.63 16.24 -7.54
CA ALA A 208 4.25 16.74 -7.54
C ALA A 208 3.54 16.45 -6.19
N PRO A 209 2.31 16.95 -5.95
CA PRO A 209 1.73 16.96 -4.60
C PRO A 209 1.41 15.56 -4.04
N ASN A 210 1.27 14.54 -4.90
CA ASN A 210 1.11 13.17 -4.45
C ASN A 210 2.49 12.55 -4.13
N PRO A 211 2.78 12.21 -2.86
CA PRO A 211 4.09 11.68 -2.48
C PRO A 211 4.36 10.29 -3.06
N SER A 212 3.34 9.53 -3.49
CA SER A 212 3.50 8.21 -4.09
C SER A 212 4.06 8.22 -5.52
N GLY A 213 4.06 9.37 -6.20
CA GLY A 213 4.52 9.44 -7.59
C GLY A 213 3.63 8.67 -8.56
N ASN A 214 4.20 8.21 -9.67
CA ASN A 214 3.54 7.25 -10.55
C ASN A 214 3.63 5.85 -9.93
N PHE A 215 2.57 5.06 -10.08
CA PHE A 215 2.50 3.77 -9.44
C PHE A 215 1.60 2.78 -10.16
N VAL A 216 1.78 1.51 -9.81
CA VAL A 216 0.87 0.42 -10.13
C VAL A 216 0.49 -0.29 -8.83
N ARG A 217 -0.79 -0.63 -8.68
CA ARG A 217 -1.30 -1.49 -7.61
C ARG A 217 -1.95 -2.73 -8.21
N ILE A 218 -1.59 -3.90 -7.69
CA ILE A 218 -2.12 -5.19 -8.14
C ILE A 218 -2.82 -5.86 -6.97
N LEU A 219 -4.07 -6.28 -7.14
CA LEU A 219 -4.79 -7.15 -6.20
C LEU A 219 -4.54 -8.62 -6.55
N HIS A 220 -4.04 -9.36 -5.56
CA HIS A 220 -3.76 -10.79 -5.65
C HIS A 220 -4.97 -11.64 -5.25
N PRO A 221 -5.00 -12.94 -5.61
CA PRO A 221 -6.15 -13.82 -5.33
C PRO A 221 -6.51 -13.96 -3.84
N ASP A 222 -5.54 -13.78 -2.94
CA ASP A 222 -5.71 -13.87 -1.49
C ASP A 222 -6.11 -12.54 -0.83
N GLY A 223 -6.44 -11.51 -1.61
CA GLY A 223 -6.84 -10.20 -1.11
C GLY A 223 -5.68 -9.27 -0.73
N THR A 224 -4.44 -9.74 -0.82
CA THR A 224 -3.26 -8.86 -0.67
C THR A 224 -3.05 -8.01 -1.91
N MET A 225 -2.35 -6.89 -1.76
CA MET A 225 -2.07 -5.96 -2.84
C MET A 225 -0.59 -5.60 -2.90
N GLY A 226 0.07 -5.90 -4.01
CA GLY A 226 1.41 -5.40 -4.32
C GLY A 226 1.34 -3.98 -4.87
N VAL A 227 2.18 -3.09 -4.35
CA VAL A 227 2.21 -1.66 -4.71
C VAL A 227 3.63 -1.28 -5.13
N TYR A 228 3.75 -0.66 -6.30
CA TYR A 228 5.00 -0.32 -6.97
C TYR A 228 5.01 1.20 -7.17
N LEU A 229 5.82 1.94 -6.41
CA LEU A 229 5.81 3.42 -6.42
C LEU A 229 7.05 4.01 -7.12
N HIS A 230 7.03 5.34 -7.25
CA HIS A 230 8.11 6.16 -7.82
C HIS A 230 8.43 5.83 -9.29
N LEU A 231 7.46 5.28 -10.03
CA LEU A 231 7.65 4.87 -11.42
C LEU A 231 7.95 6.06 -12.34
N MET A 232 8.60 5.79 -13.46
CA MET A 232 8.90 6.82 -14.45
C MET A 232 7.61 7.30 -15.13
N ARG A 233 7.48 8.61 -15.30
CA ARG A 233 6.31 9.23 -15.97
C ARG A 233 6.16 8.66 -17.38
N GLY A 234 4.94 8.29 -17.75
CA GLY A 234 4.63 7.73 -19.05
C GLY A 234 5.08 6.29 -19.27
N SER A 235 5.75 5.66 -18.30
CA SER A 235 6.30 4.30 -18.47
C SER A 235 5.31 3.19 -18.13
N VAL A 236 4.21 3.47 -17.40
CA VAL A 236 3.24 2.44 -17.05
C VAL A 236 2.53 1.93 -18.31
N VAL A 237 2.67 0.63 -18.60
CA VAL A 237 2.13 -0.02 -19.81
C VAL A 237 0.85 -0.83 -19.54
N VAL A 238 0.46 -0.98 -18.28
CA VAL A 238 -0.75 -1.70 -17.86
C VAL A 238 -1.89 -0.74 -17.52
N LYS A 239 -3.13 -1.25 -17.56
CA LYS A 239 -4.34 -0.47 -17.23
C LYS A 239 -5.15 -1.10 -16.12
N GLU A 240 -5.91 -0.29 -15.38
CA GLU A 240 -6.87 -0.78 -14.39
C GLU A 240 -7.82 -1.82 -15.01
N GLY A 241 -8.01 -2.96 -14.34
CA GLY A 241 -8.76 -4.12 -14.80
C GLY A 241 -7.95 -5.17 -15.55
N GLN A 242 -6.71 -4.87 -15.96
CA GLN A 242 -5.85 -5.84 -16.62
C GLN A 242 -5.44 -6.95 -15.66
N ARG A 243 -5.58 -8.21 -16.09
CA ARG A 243 -4.97 -9.35 -15.41
C ARG A 243 -3.52 -9.43 -15.84
N VAL A 244 -2.61 -9.54 -14.87
CA VAL A 244 -1.17 -9.68 -15.10
C VAL A 244 -0.68 -10.99 -14.51
N ARG A 245 0.28 -11.60 -15.19
CA ARG A 245 1.02 -12.77 -14.68
C ARG A 245 2.26 -12.31 -13.92
N GLN A 246 2.76 -13.14 -13.01
CA GLN A 246 4.09 -12.92 -12.43
C GLN A 246 5.13 -12.78 -13.55
N GLY A 247 5.99 -11.76 -13.45
CA GLY A 247 6.99 -11.45 -14.47
C GLY A 247 6.51 -10.57 -15.62
N GLU A 248 5.21 -10.26 -15.72
CA GLU A 248 4.68 -9.36 -16.75
C GLU A 248 5.15 -7.92 -16.51
N ILE A 249 5.55 -7.23 -17.59
CA ILE A 249 6.04 -5.85 -17.53
C ILE A 249 4.91 -4.91 -17.09
N LEU A 250 5.20 -4.08 -16.09
CA LEU A 250 4.28 -3.08 -15.55
C LEU A 250 4.65 -1.67 -15.99
N ALA A 251 5.94 -1.33 -15.84
CA ALA A 251 6.46 0.02 -15.99
C ALA A 251 7.99 0.03 -15.99
N GLN A 252 8.58 1.23 -15.88
CA GLN A 252 9.98 1.43 -15.58
C GLN A 252 10.15 2.16 -14.23
N SER A 253 11.25 1.90 -13.53
CA SER A 253 11.64 2.66 -12.33
C SER A 253 11.85 4.12 -12.69
N GLY A 254 11.57 5.00 -11.73
CA GLY A 254 11.78 6.42 -11.91
C GLY A 254 12.21 7.08 -10.61
N ASN A 255 11.90 8.36 -10.51
CA ASN A 255 12.17 9.18 -9.34
C ASN A 255 11.04 10.20 -9.09
N THR A 256 9.79 9.77 -9.33
CA THR A 256 8.60 10.64 -9.19
C THR A 256 8.00 10.58 -7.79
N GLY A 257 7.28 11.62 -7.39
CA GLY A 257 6.72 11.72 -6.03
C GLY A 257 7.73 12.23 -5.02
N ASN A 258 7.49 11.95 -3.73
CA ASN A 258 8.41 12.30 -2.66
C ASN A 258 9.52 11.25 -2.60
N SER A 259 10.45 11.34 -3.54
CA SER A 259 11.66 10.54 -3.61
C SER A 259 12.89 11.46 -3.61
N THR A 260 13.96 11.01 -2.96
CA THR A 260 15.23 11.74 -2.95
C THR A 260 16.19 11.24 -4.04
N GLY A 261 15.98 10.04 -4.56
CA GLY A 261 16.68 9.54 -5.74
C GLY A 261 16.05 8.26 -6.33
N PRO A 262 16.45 7.87 -7.55
CA PRO A 262 15.90 6.72 -8.27
C PRO A 262 15.94 5.42 -7.48
N HIS A 263 14.76 4.83 -7.29
CA HIS A 263 14.57 3.54 -6.66
C HIS A 263 13.17 3.00 -6.98
N LEU A 264 12.95 1.72 -6.70
CA LEU A 264 11.62 1.15 -6.58
C LEU A 264 11.25 1.06 -5.11
N HIS A 265 10.14 1.67 -4.70
CA HIS A 265 9.49 1.37 -3.43
C HIS A 265 8.43 0.30 -3.65
N PHE A 266 8.60 -0.86 -2.99
CA PHE A 266 7.71 -2.01 -3.09
C PHE A 266 7.14 -2.37 -1.72
N VAL A 267 5.81 -2.48 -1.64
CA VAL A 267 5.11 -2.90 -0.42
C VAL A 267 3.97 -3.85 -0.75
N VAL A 268 3.68 -4.75 0.18
CA VAL A 268 2.47 -5.58 0.15
C VAL A 268 1.51 -5.11 1.24
N GLN A 269 0.26 -4.89 0.87
CA GLN A 269 -0.79 -4.41 1.76
C GLN A 269 -2.01 -5.32 1.77
N ARG A 270 -2.91 -5.12 2.74
CA ARG A 270 -4.24 -5.72 2.79
C ARG A 270 -5.24 -4.80 3.48
N ASN A 271 -6.52 -5.06 3.27
CA ASN A 271 -7.57 -4.48 4.09
C ASN A 271 -7.60 -5.18 5.46
N VAL A 272 -7.64 -4.40 6.55
CA VAL A 272 -7.75 -4.87 7.95
C VAL A 272 -8.99 -4.35 8.67
N GLY A 273 -10.01 -3.92 7.92
CA GLY A 273 -11.25 -3.35 8.45
C GLY A 273 -11.25 -1.83 8.33
N LEU A 274 -11.75 -1.32 7.22
CA LEU A 274 -11.82 0.10 6.86
C LEU A 274 -10.44 0.80 6.81
N ALA A 275 -9.36 0.04 6.71
CA ALA A 275 -8.00 0.54 6.61
C ALA A 275 -7.11 -0.39 5.77
N LEU A 276 -6.13 0.19 5.10
CA LEU A 276 -5.06 -0.56 4.45
C LEU A 276 -3.83 -0.60 5.36
N GLU A 277 -3.29 -1.79 5.56
CA GLU A 277 -2.04 -2.00 6.29
C GLU A 277 -1.05 -2.78 5.44
N SER A 278 0.21 -2.36 5.52
CA SER A 278 1.33 -3.16 5.02
C SER A 278 1.51 -4.41 5.87
N ILE A 279 1.93 -5.49 5.23
CA ILE A 279 2.21 -6.77 5.87
C ILE A 279 3.62 -7.26 5.53
N PRO A 280 4.23 -8.10 6.39
CA PRO A 280 5.47 -8.77 6.05
C PRO A 280 5.31 -9.62 4.79
N TYR A 281 6.35 -9.66 3.97
CA TYR A 281 6.43 -10.53 2.80
C TYR A 281 7.85 -11.04 2.59
N ARG A 282 8.00 -12.05 1.75
CA ARG A 282 9.27 -12.70 1.42
C ARG A 282 9.45 -12.70 -0.10
N PHE A 283 10.68 -12.53 -0.59
CA PHE A 283 11.00 -12.83 -1.98
C PHE A 283 11.29 -14.32 -2.20
N ASP A 284 11.21 -14.79 -3.44
CA ASP A 284 11.47 -16.16 -3.89
C ASP A 284 12.95 -16.56 -3.76
N ARG A 285 13.83 -15.56 -3.72
CA ARG A 285 15.27 -15.70 -3.53
C ARG A 285 15.79 -14.59 -2.60
N PRO A 286 16.93 -14.80 -1.93
CA PRO A 286 17.55 -13.78 -1.11
C PRO A 286 17.94 -12.57 -1.96
N ILE A 287 17.71 -11.36 -1.45
CA ILE A 287 18.39 -10.17 -1.96
C ILE A 287 19.82 -10.23 -1.43
N SER A 288 20.79 -10.50 -2.30
CA SER A 288 22.20 -10.47 -1.92
C SER A 288 22.55 -9.11 -1.29
N GLY A 289 23.05 -9.12 -0.06
CA GLY A 289 23.38 -7.91 0.70
C GLY A 289 22.46 -7.59 1.87
N LEU A 290 21.41 -8.39 2.16
CA LEU A 290 20.67 -8.34 3.43
C LEU A 290 20.29 -9.75 3.94
N PRO A 291 20.22 -9.95 5.27
CA PRO A 291 19.76 -11.19 5.87
C PRO A 291 18.26 -11.42 5.62
N ASP A 292 17.87 -12.69 5.64
CA ASP A 292 16.52 -13.20 5.42
C ASP A 292 15.56 -12.71 6.55
N PHE A 293 14.94 -11.52 6.42
CA PHE A 293 13.97 -10.91 7.39
C PHE A 293 12.59 -11.57 7.42
N THR A 294 12.63 -12.81 7.09
CA THR A 294 11.58 -13.58 6.49
C THR A 294 11.11 -14.48 7.64
N ALA A 295 12.02 -15.03 8.45
CA ALA A 295 11.69 -15.55 9.77
C ALA A 295 11.15 -14.43 10.68
N GLY A 296 9.90 -14.56 11.12
CA GLY A 296 9.26 -13.63 12.03
C GLY A 296 10.09 -13.40 13.30
N ASN A 297 9.91 -12.23 13.89
CA ASN A 297 10.37 -11.89 15.24
C ASN A 297 10.12 -13.06 16.23
N PRO A 298 11.07 -13.40 17.12
CA PRO A 298 10.69 -13.72 18.50
C PRO A 298 10.07 -12.49 19.19
#